data_AF-A0A925Z9J4-F1
#
_entry.id   AF-A0A925Z9J4-F1
#
_cell.length_a   1.000
_cell.length_b   1.000
_cell.length_c   1.000
_cell.angle_alpha   90.00
_cell.angle_beta   90.00
_cell.angle_gamma   90.00
#
_symmetry.space_group_name_H-M   'P 1'
#
loop_
_entity.id
_entity.type
_entity.pdbx_description
1 polymer ?
#
loop_
_entity_poly.entity_id
_entity_poly.type
_entity_poly.pdbx_seq_one_letter_code
_entity_poly.pdbx_strand_id
1 'polypeptide(L)'
;SIAVGWGGVYGLAQRANEKEGPGTVYTFRLGGTATPPDVSKYQIGPLVAGVKYDPAHVQEGTMLYVNNCVFCHGVPGVDRGGNIKNLGYISTEMLTNLGGMIFNGPYTQQGMPDFTGKLKPDDVAKLQAFIQGTADAIRPKN
;
A
#
# COMPACT_ATOMS: atom_id res chain seq x y z
N SER A 1 -11.17 27.74 -10.79
CA SER A 1 -11.42 26.34 -10.38
C SER A 1 -10.14 25.73 -9.85
N ILE A 2 -10.23 24.67 -9.06
CA ILE A 2 -9.10 23.99 -8.42
C ILE A 2 -9.27 22.48 -8.67
N ALA A 3 -8.27 21.85 -9.30
CA ALA A 3 -8.20 20.41 -9.40
C ALA A 3 -7.69 19.82 -8.07
N VAL A 4 -8.45 18.88 -7.50
CA VAL A 4 -8.14 18.23 -6.22
C VAL A 4 -8.04 16.73 -6.45
N GLY A 5 -6.91 16.15 -6.05
CA GLY A 5 -6.68 14.71 -6.08
C GLY A 5 -5.43 14.40 -5.28
N TRP A 6 -5.55 13.58 -4.23
CA TRP A 6 -4.40 13.21 -3.41
C TRP A 6 -3.46 12.31 -4.21
N GLY A 7 -2.18 12.66 -4.25
CA GLY A 7 -1.18 11.96 -5.05
C GLY A 7 0.17 12.68 -5.06
N GLY A 8 0.90 12.55 -6.18
CA GLY A 8 2.33 12.88 -6.22
C GLY A 8 3.17 11.88 -5.42
N VAL A 9 4.50 12.02 -5.46
CA VAL A 9 5.43 11.03 -4.86
C VAL A 9 5.12 10.74 -3.39
N TYR A 10 4.83 11.78 -2.60
CA TYR A 10 4.48 11.62 -1.19
C TYR A 10 3.10 10.97 -0.99
N GLY A 11 2.12 11.35 -1.80
CA GLY A 11 0.75 10.86 -1.70
C GLY A 11 0.54 9.42 -2.16
N LEU A 12 1.57 8.75 -2.69
CA LEU A 12 1.54 7.32 -2.97
C LEU A 12 1.39 6.49 -1.70
N ALA A 13 2.30 6.71 -0.75
CA ALA A 13 2.44 5.91 0.46
C ALA A 13 1.90 6.60 1.73
N GLN A 14 1.69 7.91 1.69
CA GLN A 14 1.24 8.71 2.83
C GLN A 14 -0.12 9.34 2.58
N ARG A 15 -0.81 9.71 3.65
CA ARG A 15 -2.00 10.58 3.61
C ARG A 15 -2.10 11.41 4.87
N ALA A 16 -2.77 12.56 4.77
CA ALA A 16 -3.05 13.45 5.90
C ALA A 16 -4.56 13.55 6.23
N ASN A 17 -5.40 12.77 5.55
CA ASN A 17 -6.84 12.72 5.78
C ASN A 17 -7.30 11.26 5.93
N GLU A 18 -8.47 11.05 6.52
CA GLU A 18 -9.11 9.73 6.62
C GLU A 18 -10.28 9.59 5.65
N LYS A 19 -10.25 10.35 4.55
CA LYS A 19 -11.28 10.37 3.52
C LYS A 19 -10.66 10.09 2.16
N GLU A 20 -11.31 9.27 1.35
CA GLU A 20 -10.90 9.01 -0.02
C GLU A 20 -12.02 9.35 -1.00
N GLY A 21 -11.64 9.80 -2.18
CA GLY A 21 -12.56 10.18 -3.23
C GLY A 21 -11.84 10.32 -4.58
N PRO A 22 -12.59 10.31 -5.68
CA PRO A 22 -12.03 10.50 -7.00
C PRO A 22 -11.47 11.91 -7.18
N GLY A 23 -10.53 12.07 -8.11
CA GLY A 23 -10.05 13.39 -8.52
C GLY A 23 -11.22 14.27 -8.97
N THR A 24 -11.32 15.48 -8.43
CA THR A 24 -12.48 16.36 -8.60
C THR A 24 -12.03 17.81 -8.84
N VAL A 25 -12.68 18.50 -9.79
CA VAL A 25 -12.46 19.94 -10.03
C VAL A 25 -13.51 20.75 -9.28
N TYR A 26 -13.07 21.55 -8.31
CA TYR A 26 -13.94 22.46 -7.56
C TYR A 26 -13.94 23.86 -8.18
N THR A 27 -15.10 24.41 -8.46
CA THR A 27 -15.25 25.77 -9.00
C THR A 27 -16.02 26.63 -8.01
N PHE A 28 -15.46 27.77 -7.64
CA PHE A 28 -16.02 28.67 -6.63
C PHE A 28 -16.45 30.00 -7.27
N ARG A 29 -17.50 30.60 -6.72
CA ARG A 29 -17.95 31.97 -7.01
C ARG A 29 -18.51 32.61 -5.73
N LEU A 30 -18.55 33.95 -5.69
CA LEU A 30 -19.24 34.67 -4.61
C LEU A 30 -20.72 34.26 -4.56
N GLY A 31 -21.23 33.97 -3.37
CA GLY A 31 -22.62 33.52 -3.17
C GLY A 31 -22.95 32.14 -3.72
N GLY A 32 -21.95 31.30 -4.05
CA GLY A 32 -22.21 29.92 -4.47
C GLY A 32 -22.80 29.06 -3.34
N THR A 33 -23.82 28.26 -3.66
CA THR A 33 -24.55 27.40 -2.71
C THR A 33 -24.53 25.92 -3.12
N ALA A 34 -23.65 25.54 -4.05
CA ALA A 34 -23.53 24.15 -4.49
C ALA A 34 -23.01 23.26 -3.35
N THR A 35 -23.65 22.10 -3.17
CA THR A 35 -23.22 21.09 -2.20
C THR A 35 -21.95 20.40 -2.70
N PRO A 36 -20.92 20.22 -1.85
CA PRO A 36 -19.74 19.45 -2.23
C PRO A 36 -20.10 17.97 -2.49
N PRO A 37 -19.38 17.27 -3.36
CA PRO A 37 -19.58 15.85 -3.57
C PRO A 37 -19.24 15.06 -2.31
N ASP A 38 -19.91 13.93 -2.14
CA ASP A 38 -19.63 13.00 -1.05
C ASP A 38 -18.25 12.36 -1.21
N VAL A 39 -17.60 12.15 -0.06
CA VAL A 39 -16.30 11.49 0.04
C VAL A 39 -16.41 10.36 1.05
N SER A 40 -15.85 9.21 0.71
CA SER A 40 -15.89 8.03 1.56
C SER A 40 -14.84 8.09 2.64
N LYS A 41 -15.04 7.39 3.75
CA LYS A 41 -13.96 7.14 4.71
C LYS A 41 -12.91 6.25 4.05
N TYR A 42 -11.64 6.58 4.24
CA TYR A 42 -10.53 5.74 3.78
C TYR A 42 -10.61 4.37 4.45
N GLN A 43 -10.66 3.31 3.65
CA GLN A 43 -10.71 1.93 4.16
C GLN A 43 -9.29 1.42 4.43
N ILE A 44 -8.92 1.29 5.71
CA ILE A 44 -7.67 0.67 6.15
C ILE A 44 -7.99 -0.59 6.96
N GLY A 45 -7.36 -1.71 6.60
CA GLY A 45 -7.45 -2.94 7.36
C GLY A 45 -6.67 -2.87 8.68
N PRO A 46 -6.80 -3.89 9.54
CA PRO A 46 -5.88 -4.05 10.66
C PRO A 46 -4.46 -4.32 10.15
N LEU A 47 -3.48 -4.15 11.03
CA LEU A 47 -2.10 -4.51 10.74
C LEU A 47 -2.00 -6.03 10.50
N VAL A 48 -1.47 -6.43 9.32
CA VAL A 48 -1.37 -7.82 8.86
C VAL A 48 -0.72 -8.70 9.91
N ALA A 49 -1.27 -9.88 10.13
CA ALA A 49 -0.86 -10.78 11.21
C ALA A 49 -0.97 -12.24 10.78
N GLY A 50 -0.12 -13.08 11.37
CA GLY A 50 -0.26 -14.53 11.32
C GLY A 50 0.26 -15.21 10.05
N VAL A 51 0.86 -14.48 9.11
CA VAL A 51 1.63 -15.13 8.03
C VAL A 51 2.88 -15.75 8.64
N LYS A 52 3.09 -17.06 8.47
CA LYS A 52 4.33 -17.69 8.93
C LYS A 52 5.47 -17.25 8.04
N TYR A 53 6.60 -16.90 8.65
CA TYR A 53 7.82 -16.56 7.92
C TYR A 53 9.06 -17.03 8.69
N ASP A 54 10.16 -17.21 7.97
CA ASP A 54 11.48 -17.42 8.56
C ASP A 54 12.11 -16.06 8.88
N PRO A 55 12.42 -15.75 10.15
CA PRO A 55 13.11 -14.52 10.54
C PRO A 55 14.46 -14.32 9.81
N ALA A 56 15.14 -15.40 9.43
CA ALA A 56 16.40 -15.31 8.68
C ALA A 56 16.24 -14.64 7.30
N HIS A 57 15.04 -14.70 6.73
CA HIS A 57 14.74 -14.08 5.43
C HIS A 57 14.44 -12.58 5.50
N VAL A 58 14.24 -12.00 6.69
CA VAL A 58 13.84 -10.60 6.83
C VAL A 58 14.87 -9.64 6.23
N GLN A 59 16.16 -9.89 6.43
CA GLN A 59 17.21 -9.00 5.92
C GLN A 59 17.26 -8.99 4.38
N GLU A 60 17.27 -10.16 3.75
CA GLU A 60 17.23 -10.24 2.28
C GLU A 60 15.92 -9.69 1.71
N GLY A 61 14.80 -9.98 2.39
CA GLY A 61 13.49 -9.43 2.06
C GLY A 61 13.45 -7.91 2.11
N THR A 62 14.16 -7.30 3.07
CA THR A 62 14.31 -5.84 3.17
C THR A 62 14.99 -5.29 1.90
N MET A 63 16.09 -5.89 1.47
CA MET A 63 16.82 -5.44 0.29
C MET A 63 15.99 -5.57 -1.00
N LEU A 64 15.27 -6.70 -1.15
CA LEU A 64 14.34 -6.89 -2.25
C LEU A 64 13.23 -5.84 -2.23
N TYR A 65 12.66 -5.57 -1.07
CA TYR A 65 11.58 -4.60 -0.92
C TYR A 65 12.01 -3.16 -1.23
N VAL A 66 13.18 -2.76 -0.74
CA VAL A 66 13.74 -1.43 -1.00
C VAL A 66 13.96 -1.21 -2.50
N ASN A 67 14.44 -2.24 -3.20
CA ASN A 67 14.74 -2.11 -4.64
C ASN A 67 13.49 -2.17 -5.52
N ASN A 68 12.37 -2.73 -5.04
CA ASN A 68 11.24 -3.09 -5.91
C ASN A 68 9.88 -2.50 -5.49
N CYS A 69 9.68 -2.16 -4.21
CA CYS A 69 8.34 -1.94 -3.66
C CYS A 69 8.19 -0.60 -2.92
N VAL A 70 9.23 -0.17 -2.20
CA VAL A 70 9.13 0.88 -1.17
C VAL A 70 8.63 2.23 -1.71
N PHE A 71 9.01 2.61 -2.93
CA PHE A 71 8.65 3.92 -3.48
C PHE A 71 7.17 4.06 -3.85
N CYS A 72 6.44 2.94 -3.98
CA CYS A 72 5.00 2.94 -4.22
C CYS A 72 4.23 2.63 -2.94
N HIS A 73 4.69 1.63 -2.18
CA HIS A 73 3.92 1.08 -1.05
C HIS A 73 4.31 1.66 0.33
N GLY A 74 5.43 2.39 0.41
CA GLY A 74 5.99 2.85 1.68
C GLY A 74 6.57 1.72 2.53
N VAL A 75 6.87 1.98 3.79
CA VAL A 75 7.32 0.98 4.76
C VAL A 75 6.09 0.25 5.34
N PRO A 76 6.02 -1.10 5.29
CA PRO A 76 4.86 -1.85 5.76
C PRO A 76 4.47 -1.51 7.20
N GLY A 77 3.23 -1.07 7.41
CA GLY A 77 2.64 -0.80 8.72
C GLY A 77 3.10 0.49 9.39
N VAL A 78 4.33 0.96 9.10
CA VAL A 78 4.84 2.25 9.56
C VAL A 78 4.11 3.38 8.83
N ASP A 79 4.02 3.25 7.50
CA ASP A 79 3.27 4.18 6.67
C ASP A 79 1.81 3.72 6.57
N ARG A 80 0.87 4.66 6.65
CA ARG A 80 -0.56 4.30 6.66
C ARG A 80 -1.12 3.98 5.27
N GLY A 81 -0.40 4.29 4.20
CA GLY A 81 -0.89 4.20 2.82
C GLY A 81 -1.47 5.53 2.33
N GLY A 82 -1.37 5.76 1.03
CA GLY A 82 -1.89 6.92 0.33
C GLY A 82 -2.91 6.49 -0.72
N ASN A 83 -2.71 6.94 -1.97
CA ASN A 83 -3.48 6.44 -3.10
C ASN A 83 -3.05 5.00 -3.52
N ILE A 84 -1.90 4.51 -3.05
CA ILE A 84 -1.49 3.11 -3.12
C ILE A 84 -1.60 2.50 -1.71
N LYS A 85 -2.11 1.27 -1.66
CA LYS A 85 -2.27 0.54 -0.40
C LYS A 85 -0.91 0.17 0.19
N ASN A 86 -0.73 0.42 1.48
CA ASN A 86 0.44 -0.03 2.21
C ASN A 86 0.33 -1.53 2.54
N LEU A 87 1.41 -2.28 2.33
CA LEU A 87 1.40 -3.75 2.45
C LEU A 87 1.33 -4.26 3.89
N GLY A 88 1.49 -3.39 4.90
CA GLY A 88 1.25 -3.75 6.29
C GLY A 88 -0.25 -3.84 6.65
N TYR A 89 -1.14 -3.34 5.80
CA TYR A 89 -2.59 -3.30 6.06
C TYR A 89 -3.42 -4.11 5.05
N ILE A 90 -2.77 -4.98 4.28
CA ILE A 90 -3.46 -5.96 3.43
C ILE A 90 -3.91 -7.17 4.27
N SER A 91 -4.79 -7.98 3.70
CA SER A 91 -5.25 -9.19 4.36
C SER A 91 -4.15 -10.27 4.40
N THR A 92 -4.23 -11.15 5.39
CA THR A 92 -3.32 -12.29 5.55
C THR A 92 -3.33 -13.18 4.30
N GLU A 93 -4.48 -13.33 3.64
CA GLU A 93 -4.63 -14.11 2.40
C GLU A 93 -3.87 -13.46 1.24
N MET A 94 -3.94 -12.14 1.10
CA MET A 94 -3.19 -11.42 0.06
C MET A 94 -1.69 -11.53 0.28
N LEU A 95 -1.23 -11.40 1.53
CA LEU A 95 0.19 -11.58 1.84
C LEU A 95 0.64 -13.03 1.65
N THR A 96 -0.18 -14.01 2.03
CA THR A 96 0.11 -15.44 1.81
C THR A 96 0.18 -15.78 0.32
N ASN A 97 -0.65 -15.15 -0.51
CA ASN A 97 -0.64 -15.29 -1.97
C ASN A 97 0.17 -14.18 -2.68
N LEU A 98 1.24 -13.67 -2.06
CA LEU A 98 2.00 -12.56 -2.64
C LEU A 98 2.53 -12.86 -4.05
N GLY A 99 2.95 -14.10 -4.32
CA GLY A 99 3.40 -14.52 -5.66
C GLY A 99 2.35 -14.28 -6.74
N GLY A 100 1.08 -14.63 -6.48
CA GLY A 100 -0.02 -14.39 -7.41
C GLY A 100 -0.43 -12.92 -7.55
N MET A 101 0.06 -12.05 -6.66
CA MET A 101 -0.16 -10.60 -6.74
C MET A 101 0.91 -9.89 -7.57
N ILE A 102 2.15 -10.41 -7.58
CA ILE A 102 3.31 -9.74 -8.19
C ILE A 102 3.75 -10.34 -9.53
N PHE A 103 3.38 -11.59 -9.81
CA PHE A 103 3.66 -12.25 -11.10
C PHE A 103 2.39 -12.31 -11.94
N ASN A 104 2.30 -11.45 -12.95
CA ASN A 104 1.12 -11.28 -13.80
C ASN A 104 -0.20 -11.17 -12.99
N GLY A 105 -0.15 -10.36 -11.92
CA GLY A 105 -1.22 -10.26 -10.94
C GLY A 105 -2.44 -9.46 -11.42
N PRO A 106 -3.55 -9.50 -10.65
CA PRO A 106 -4.83 -8.90 -11.04
C PRO A 106 -4.80 -7.36 -11.10
N TYR A 107 -3.80 -6.72 -10.49
CA TYR A 107 -3.68 -5.27 -10.39
C TYR A 107 -2.81 -4.64 -11.49
N THR A 108 -2.37 -5.43 -12.49
CA THR A 108 -1.50 -4.93 -13.57
C THR A 108 -2.15 -3.78 -14.35
N GLN A 109 -3.45 -3.87 -14.64
CA GLN A 109 -4.21 -2.80 -15.29
C GLN A 109 -4.42 -1.55 -14.41
N GLN A 110 -4.16 -1.66 -13.11
CA GLN A 110 -4.22 -0.55 -12.14
C GLN A 110 -2.83 0.03 -11.84
N GLY A 111 -1.79 -0.42 -12.55
CA GLY A 111 -0.43 0.10 -12.44
C GLY A 111 0.51 -0.68 -11.51
N MET A 112 0.07 -1.79 -10.90
CA MET A 112 0.98 -2.69 -10.19
C MET A 112 1.90 -3.40 -11.20
N PRO A 113 3.24 -3.29 -11.12
CA PRO A 113 4.12 -3.91 -12.10
C PRO A 113 4.06 -5.43 -12.07
N ASP A 114 4.28 -6.05 -13.24
CA ASP A 114 4.60 -7.47 -13.35
C ASP A 114 6.09 -7.70 -13.08
N PHE A 115 6.38 -8.53 -12.09
CA PHE A 115 7.75 -8.88 -11.68
C PHE A 115 8.27 -10.17 -12.33
N THR A 116 7.53 -10.75 -13.27
CA THR A 116 7.96 -11.94 -14.02
C THR A 116 9.32 -11.70 -14.67
N GLY A 117 10.29 -12.57 -14.38
CA GLY A 117 11.67 -12.45 -14.87
C GLY A 117 12.52 -11.38 -14.16
N LYS A 118 11.95 -10.62 -13.21
CA LYS A 118 12.67 -9.65 -12.37
C LYS A 118 12.90 -10.17 -10.96
N LEU A 119 11.91 -10.87 -10.41
CA LEU A 119 11.98 -11.59 -9.14
C LEU A 119 11.82 -13.09 -9.38
N LYS A 120 12.38 -13.88 -8.48
CA LYS A 120 12.27 -15.35 -8.48
C LYS A 120 11.15 -15.79 -7.53
N PRO A 121 10.57 -16.99 -7.72
CA PRO A 121 9.61 -17.55 -6.77
C PRO A 121 10.13 -17.56 -5.31
N ASP A 122 11.42 -17.85 -5.11
CA ASP A 122 12.04 -17.86 -3.77
C ASP A 122 12.14 -16.47 -3.13
N ASP A 123 12.13 -15.40 -3.92
CA ASP A 123 12.15 -14.02 -3.41
C ASP A 123 10.81 -13.65 -2.74
N VAL A 124 9.71 -14.34 -3.11
CA VAL A 124 8.38 -14.13 -2.52
C VAL A 124 8.40 -14.41 -1.02
N ALA A 125 9.00 -15.52 -0.60
CA ALA A 125 9.09 -15.89 0.80
C ALA A 125 9.87 -14.85 1.63
N LYS A 126 10.88 -14.22 1.02
CA LYS A 126 11.69 -13.17 1.65
C LYS A 126 10.91 -11.87 1.78
N LEU A 127 10.17 -11.48 0.74
CA LEU A 127 9.27 -10.33 0.79
C LEU A 127 8.15 -10.54 1.84
N GLN A 128 7.56 -11.73 1.89
CA GLN A 128 6.57 -12.09 2.92
C GLN A 128 7.16 -11.95 4.33
N ALA A 129 8.38 -12.46 4.54
CA ALA A 129 9.08 -12.34 5.81
C ALA A 129 9.31 -10.90 6.21
N PHE A 130 9.77 -10.05 5.29
CA PHE A 130 9.98 -8.64 5.57
C PHE A 130 8.66 -7.90 5.90
N ILE A 131 7.60 -8.11 5.12
CA ILE A 131 6.32 -7.41 5.31
C ILE A 131 5.68 -7.81 6.65
N GLN A 132 5.56 -9.12 6.92
CA GLN A 132 4.98 -9.61 8.17
C GLN A 132 5.87 -9.27 9.37
N GLY A 133 7.19 -9.44 9.24
CA GLY A 133 8.13 -9.13 10.31
C GLY A 133 8.15 -7.65 10.68
N THR A 134 8.05 -6.74 9.70
CA THR A 134 7.94 -5.30 9.96
C THR A 134 6.63 -4.98 10.69
N ALA A 135 5.51 -5.56 10.24
CA ALA A 135 4.22 -5.42 10.91
C ALA A 135 4.27 -5.94 12.36
N ASP A 136 4.90 -7.08 12.62
CA ASP A 136 5.03 -7.61 13.97
C ASP A 136 5.93 -6.75 14.87
N ALA A 137 7.00 -6.18 14.32
CA ALA A 137 7.94 -5.34 15.06
C ALA A 137 7.30 -4.04 15.59
N ILE A 138 6.34 -3.47 14.87
CA ILE A 138 5.66 -2.22 15.27
C ILE A 138 4.34 -2.44 15.99
N ARG A 139 3.88 -3.70 16.08
CA ARG A 139 2.61 -4.01 16.72
C ARG A 139 2.67 -3.57 18.19
N PRO A 140 1.66 -2.84 18.71
CA PRO A 140 1.63 -2.45 20.11
C PRO A 140 1.80 -3.67 21.01
N LYS A 141 2.77 -3.61 21.91
CA LYS A 141 2.92 -4.61 22.97
C LYS A 141 1.84 -4.30 24.00
N ASN A 142 0.88 -5.21 24.13
CA ASN A 142 -0.07 -5.20 25.24
C ASN A 142 0.67 -5.41 26.56
#